data_AF-A0A1N7M6K7-F1
#
_entry.id   AF-A0A1N7M6K7-F1
#
_cell.length_a   1.000
_cell.length_b   1.000
_cell.length_c   1.000
_cell.angle_alpha   90.00
_cell.angle_beta   90.00
_cell.angle_gamma   90.00
#
_symmetry.space_group_name_H-M   'P 1'
#
loop_
_entity.id
_entity.type
_entity.pdbx_description
1 polymer ?
#
loop_
_entity_poly.entity_id
_entity_poly.type
_entity_poly.pdbx_seq_one_letter_code
_entity_poly.pdbx_strand_id
1 'polypeptide(L)'
;MKKYGILFLTLLLGLASGGCGNNLSGPEKTAVRFYKEVWVEGDLNHSSRLLDRQRSRKELGWRVEQTKTSKQKNPPILITISPTDSQMMTKTIWIHRPSDKRDFRVKLRRTARGWKVVNFQQNYDNRRGGYIGNDAFQRYVREYPGLKWKRVEKP
;
A
#
# COMPACT_ATOMS: atom_id res chain seq x y z
N MET A 1 22.79 -7.27 56.09
CA MET A 1 22.85 -5.81 55.89
C MET A 1 22.51 -5.49 54.45
N LYS A 2 21.53 -4.61 54.26
CA LYS A 2 21.05 -4.07 52.98
C LYS A 2 22.14 -3.19 52.34
N LYS A 3 22.20 -3.17 51.01
CA LYS A 3 22.12 -1.95 50.18
C LYS A 3 21.89 -2.34 48.71
N TYR A 4 20.67 -2.08 48.26
CA TYR A 4 20.28 -1.91 46.87
C TYR A 4 20.92 -0.63 46.31
N GLY A 5 21.23 -0.59 45.02
CA GLY A 5 21.45 0.66 44.29
C GLY A 5 22.37 0.56 43.09
N ILE A 6 21.77 0.33 41.91
CA ILE A 6 22.09 0.76 40.53
C ILE A 6 21.09 -0.08 39.70
N LEU A 7 19.79 0.23 39.69
CA LEU A 7 19.11 1.28 38.93
C LEU A 7 19.69 1.54 37.53
N PHE A 8 19.01 0.97 36.54
CA PHE A 8 18.74 1.57 35.22
C PHE A 8 19.90 2.28 34.50
N LEU A 9 20.59 1.59 33.60
CA LEU A 9 20.97 2.16 32.31
C LEU A 9 21.43 1.07 31.34
N THR A 10 21.08 1.22 30.06
CA THR A 10 21.37 0.35 28.89
C THR A 10 20.33 -0.73 28.55
N LEU A 11 19.06 -0.39 28.82
CA LEU A 11 17.94 -0.66 27.90
C LEU A 11 18.14 0.20 26.62
N LEU A 12 19.12 -0.08 25.76
CA LEU A 12 19.30 0.56 24.44
C LEU A 12 20.41 -0.06 23.56
N LEU A 13 20.61 -1.38 23.66
CA LEU A 13 21.16 -2.18 22.54
C LEU A 13 19.95 -2.81 21.87
N GLY A 14 19.15 -2.03 21.15
CA GLY A 14 19.54 -1.65 19.80
C GLY A 14 18.83 -2.60 18.85
N LEU A 15 17.51 -2.42 18.79
CA LEU A 15 16.56 -3.02 17.84
C LEU A 15 16.96 -2.69 16.38
N ALA A 16 18.09 -3.21 15.92
CA ALA A 16 18.59 -3.08 14.56
C ALA A 16 18.33 -4.35 13.72
N SER A 17 17.48 -5.26 14.20
CA SER A 17 16.95 -6.37 13.41
C SER A 17 15.51 -6.07 12.99
N GLY A 18 15.31 -5.43 11.83
CA GLY A 18 13.97 -5.30 11.26
C GLY A 18 13.77 -4.27 10.16
N GLY A 19 14.43 -4.45 9.01
CA GLY A 19 13.93 -3.92 7.75
C GLY A 19 15.00 -3.34 6.83
N CYS A 20 15.61 -4.20 6.01
CA CYS A 20 16.16 -3.75 4.73
C CYS A 20 15.05 -2.99 3.99
N GLY A 21 15.14 -1.66 3.99
CA GLY A 21 14.19 -0.80 3.32
C GLY A 21 14.23 -1.11 1.83
N ASN A 22 13.21 -1.76 1.31
CA ASN A 22 13.06 -1.89 -0.13
C ASN A 22 13.08 -0.49 -0.73
N ASN A 23 14.08 -0.20 -1.59
CA ASN A 23 14.20 1.09 -2.26
C ASN A 23 13.01 1.26 -3.21
N LEU A 24 11.97 1.92 -2.69
CA LEU A 24 10.77 2.28 -3.44
C LEU A 24 11.03 3.53 -4.28
N SER A 25 10.69 3.45 -5.55
CA SER A 25 10.63 4.58 -6.46
C SER A 25 9.54 5.58 -6.04
N GLY A 26 9.60 6.79 -6.58
CA GLY A 26 8.57 7.82 -6.35
C GLY A 26 7.12 7.34 -6.49
N PRO A 27 6.71 6.67 -7.59
CA PRO A 27 5.35 6.18 -7.72
C PRO A 27 5.03 5.06 -6.71
N GLU A 28 5.96 4.14 -6.44
CA GLU A 28 5.76 3.08 -5.44
C GLU A 28 5.51 3.67 -4.05
N LYS A 29 6.31 4.66 -3.63
CA LYS A 29 6.11 5.37 -2.36
C LYS A 29 4.74 6.01 -2.28
N THR A 30 4.28 6.68 -3.33
CA THR A 30 2.95 7.30 -3.36
C THR A 30 1.83 6.27 -3.34
N ALA A 31 1.96 5.15 -4.05
CA ALA A 31 0.97 4.07 -4.01
C ALA A 31 0.89 3.41 -2.64
N VAL A 32 2.02 3.11 -2.00
CA VAL A 32 2.06 2.53 -0.65
C VAL A 32 1.46 3.49 0.37
N ARG A 33 1.80 4.78 0.29
CA ARG A 33 1.20 5.81 1.15
C ARG A 33 -0.32 5.89 0.98
N PHE A 34 -0.79 5.97 -0.27
CA PHE A 34 -2.22 5.97 -0.56
C PHE A 34 -2.89 4.69 -0.05
N TYR A 35 -2.23 3.55 -0.22
CA TYR A 35 -2.72 2.26 0.24
C TYR A 35 -2.94 2.26 1.76
N LYS A 36 -1.94 2.72 2.51
CA LYS A 36 -1.99 2.84 3.96
C LYS A 36 -3.16 3.74 4.40
N GLU A 37 -3.23 4.94 3.85
CA GLU A 37 -4.26 5.92 4.20
C GLU A 37 -5.68 5.37 3.91
N VAL A 38 -5.88 4.59 2.84
CA VAL A 38 -7.20 4.08 2.46
C VAL A 38 -7.57 2.75 3.12
N TRP A 39 -6.71 1.74 3.04
CA TRP A 39 -7.02 0.33 3.37
C TRP A 39 -6.34 -0.19 4.64
N VAL A 40 -5.61 0.68 5.34
CA VAL A 40 -5.05 0.40 6.68
C VAL A 40 -5.60 1.38 7.71
N GLU A 41 -5.56 2.68 7.44
CA GLU A 41 -5.89 3.72 8.43
C GLU A 41 -7.31 4.27 8.29
N GLY A 42 -7.89 4.24 7.09
CA GLY A 42 -9.20 4.86 6.86
C GLY A 42 -9.15 6.38 7.02
N ASP A 43 -8.08 7.03 6.54
CA ASP A 43 -7.89 8.47 6.60
C ASP A 43 -8.31 9.14 5.27
N LEU A 44 -9.53 9.68 5.24
CA LEU A 44 -10.07 10.38 4.08
C LEU A 44 -9.34 11.69 3.80
N ASN A 45 -8.83 12.37 4.83
CA ASN A 45 -8.24 13.69 4.72
C ASN A 45 -6.86 13.63 4.08
N HIS A 46 -6.04 12.66 4.45
CA HIS A 46 -4.75 12.45 3.81
C HIS A 46 -4.91 11.82 2.42
N SER A 47 -5.74 10.78 2.29
CA SER A 47 -5.89 10.08 1.00
C SER A 47 -6.46 10.97 -0.09
N SER A 48 -7.39 11.88 0.24
CA SER A 48 -7.93 12.84 -0.74
C SER A 48 -6.87 13.80 -1.28
N ARG A 49 -5.85 14.15 -0.48
CA ARG A 49 -4.74 15.03 -0.91
C ARG A 49 -3.79 14.34 -1.89
N LEU A 50 -3.82 13.01 -1.98
CA LEU A 50 -3.02 12.24 -2.94
C LEU A 50 -3.69 12.10 -4.30
N LEU A 51 -4.99 12.39 -4.41
CA LEU A 51 -5.71 12.34 -5.68
C LEU A 51 -5.27 13.47 -6.63
N ASP A 52 -5.26 13.14 -7.93
CA ASP A 52 -5.07 14.10 -9.02
C ASP A 52 -6.36 14.85 -9.36
N ARG A 53 -7.52 14.19 -9.23
CA ARG A 53 -8.85 14.74 -9.54
C ARG A 53 -9.88 14.34 -8.48
N GLN A 54 -10.86 15.21 -8.25
CA GLN A 54 -11.93 14.99 -7.26
C GLN A 54 -12.97 13.93 -7.70
N ARG A 55 -13.00 13.52 -8.98
CA ARG A 55 -14.00 12.55 -9.50
C ARG A 55 -14.00 11.22 -8.74
N SER A 56 -12.87 10.81 -8.17
CA SER A 56 -12.74 9.58 -7.38
C SER A 56 -13.09 9.74 -5.90
N ARG A 57 -13.49 10.93 -5.44
CA ARG A 57 -13.70 11.21 -4.01
C ARG A 57 -14.86 10.41 -3.39
N LYS A 58 -15.93 10.16 -4.16
CA LYS A 58 -17.06 9.34 -3.71
C LYS A 58 -16.65 7.89 -3.46
N GLU A 59 -15.92 7.30 -4.42
CA GLU A 59 -15.38 5.94 -4.26
C GLU A 59 -14.36 5.88 -3.12
N LEU A 60 -13.51 6.90 -3.00
CA LEU A 60 -12.51 6.99 -1.93
C LEU A 60 -13.16 7.00 -0.55
N GLY A 61 -14.18 7.85 -0.36
CA GLY A 61 -14.93 7.93 0.90
C GLY A 61 -15.50 6.57 1.29
N TRP A 62 -16.10 5.86 0.35
CA TRP A 62 -16.64 4.53 0.65
C TRP A 62 -15.57 3.52 1.07
N ARG A 63 -14.43 3.46 0.37
CA ARG A 63 -13.31 2.56 0.75
C ARG A 63 -12.76 2.89 2.13
N VAL A 64 -12.62 4.18 2.44
CA VAL A 64 -12.17 4.63 3.76
C VAL A 64 -13.14 4.19 4.86
N GLU A 65 -14.45 4.37 4.66
CA GLU A 65 -15.45 3.96 5.66
C GLU A 65 -15.48 2.44 5.86
N GLN A 66 -15.28 1.64 4.80
CA GLN A 66 -15.11 0.19 4.94
C GLN A 66 -13.90 -0.17 5.82
N THR A 67 -12.80 0.55 5.69
CA THR A 67 -11.59 0.30 6.50
C THR A 67 -11.81 0.63 7.97
N LYS A 68 -12.48 1.75 8.27
CA LYS A 68 -12.78 2.17 9.66
C LYS A 68 -13.63 1.16 10.43
N THR A 69 -14.49 0.41 9.73
CA THR A 69 -15.34 -0.62 10.34
C THR A 69 -14.63 -1.96 10.52
N SER A 70 -13.40 -2.12 10.01
CA SER A 70 -12.57 -3.31 10.15
C SER A 70 -11.59 -3.18 11.31
N LYS A 71 -11.23 -4.30 11.95
CA LYS A 71 -10.12 -4.32 12.93
C LYS A 71 -8.84 -3.86 12.23
N GLN A 72 -8.26 -2.77 12.71
CA GLN A 72 -7.07 -2.17 12.13
C GLN A 72 -5.89 -3.15 12.22
N LYS A 73 -5.37 -3.57 11.07
CA LYS A 73 -4.15 -4.36 10.93
C LYS A 73 -3.28 -3.68 9.90
N ASN A 74 -1.98 -3.60 10.13
CA ASN A 74 -0.99 -3.15 9.16
C ASN A 74 -0.13 -4.34 8.67
N PRO A 75 -0.73 -5.29 7.92
CA PRO A 75 -0.01 -6.48 7.48
C PRO A 75 0.96 -6.14 6.34
N PRO A 76 2.00 -6.97 6.14
CA PRO A 76 2.88 -6.84 5.00
C PRO A 76 2.11 -6.91 3.67
N ILE A 77 2.60 -6.17 2.68
CA ILE A 77 2.12 -6.21 1.29
C ILE A 77 3.27 -6.52 0.33
N LEU A 78 2.93 -7.05 -0.83
CA LEU A 78 3.82 -7.20 -1.98
C LEU A 78 3.41 -6.17 -3.03
N ILE A 79 4.35 -5.46 -3.61
CA ILE A 79 4.07 -4.47 -4.66
C ILE A 79 4.94 -4.70 -5.90
N THR A 80 4.41 -4.30 -7.05
CA THR A 80 5.19 -4.24 -8.29
C THR A 80 4.62 -3.19 -9.24
N ILE A 81 5.47 -2.71 -10.16
CA ILE A 81 5.04 -1.82 -11.24
C ILE A 81 4.47 -2.70 -12.36
N SER A 82 3.36 -2.29 -12.96
CA SER A 82 2.76 -3.01 -14.07
C SER A 82 3.73 -3.07 -15.26
N PRO A 83 4.10 -4.26 -15.77
CA PRO A 83 5.00 -4.40 -16.92
C PRO A 83 4.37 -3.85 -18.21
N THR A 84 3.05 -3.67 -18.24
CA THR A 84 2.28 -3.16 -19.37
C THR A 84 2.14 -1.63 -19.38
N ASP A 85 2.73 -0.91 -18.43
CA ASP A 85 2.70 0.55 -18.45
C ASP A 85 3.57 1.11 -19.57
N SER A 86 2.94 1.54 -20.66
CA SER A 86 3.61 2.06 -21.85
C SER A 86 4.12 3.51 -21.71
N GLN A 87 3.70 4.25 -20.69
CA GLN A 87 4.00 5.69 -20.56
C GLN A 87 4.96 5.98 -19.41
N MET A 88 5.93 6.87 -19.63
CA MET A 88 6.85 7.31 -18.56
C MET A 88 6.14 8.12 -17.48
N MET A 89 5.12 8.91 -17.87
CA MET A 89 4.41 9.84 -16.98
C MET A 89 3.25 9.21 -16.21
N THR A 90 2.92 7.95 -16.49
CA THR A 90 1.82 7.23 -15.85
C THR A 90 2.32 5.87 -15.40
N LYS A 91 2.08 5.51 -14.14
CA LYS A 91 2.48 4.21 -13.59
C LYS A 91 1.33 3.57 -12.83
N THR A 92 1.15 2.28 -13.00
CA THR A 92 0.19 1.43 -12.33
C THR A 92 0.96 0.56 -11.35
N ILE A 93 0.70 0.73 -10.07
CA ILE A 93 1.27 -0.10 -9.00
C ILE A 93 0.23 -1.16 -8.65
N TRP A 94 0.64 -2.42 -8.75
CA TRP A 94 -0.10 -3.55 -8.23
C TRP A 94 0.36 -3.83 -6.81
N ILE A 95 -0.59 -4.09 -5.93
CA ILE A 95 -0.38 -4.37 -4.52
C ILE A 95 -1.14 -5.65 -4.19
N HIS A 96 -0.45 -6.64 -3.65
CA HIS A 96 -1.04 -7.86 -3.12
C HIS A 96 -0.88 -7.87 -1.61
N ARG A 97 -1.95 -8.12 -0.86
CA ARG A 97 -1.94 -8.31 0.59
C ARG A 97 -2.09 -9.81 0.89
N PRO A 98 -1.01 -10.51 1.27
CA PRO A 98 -1.06 -11.97 1.47
C PRO A 98 -2.00 -12.39 2.61
N SER A 99 -2.16 -11.56 3.64
CA SER A 99 -2.92 -11.92 4.85
C SER A 99 -4.39 -12.25 4.60
N ASP A 100 -4.99 -11.63 3.59
CA ASP A 100 -6.40 -11.82 3.24
C ASP A 100 -6.62 -11.98 1.73
N LYS A 101 -5.54 -12.22 0.99
CA LYS A 101 -5.55 -12.44 -0.47
C LYS A 101 -6.29 -11.32 -1.21
N ARG A 102 -6.04 -10.07 -0.83
CA ARG A 102 -6.61 -8.91 -1.54
C ARG A 102 -5.60 -8.28 -2.47
N ASP A 103 -6.08 -7.93 -3.65
CA ASP A 103 -5.32 -7.25 -4.68
C ASP A 103 -5.83 -5.83 -4.85
N PHE A 104 -4.91 -4.89 -5.00
CA PHE A 104 -5.18 -3.48 -5.20
C PHE A 104 -4.38 -2.98 -6.37
N ARG A 105 -4.95 -2.01 -7.06
CA ARG A 105 -4.35 -1.36 -8.22
C ARG A 105 -4.41 0.14 -8.00
N VAL A 106 -3.26 0.80 -8.07
CA VAL A 106 -3.17 2.26 -7.93
C VAL A 106 -2.51 2.83 -9.18
N LYS A 107 -3.28 3.56 -9.99
CA LYS A 107 -2.78 4.26 -11.16
C LYS A 107 -2.39 5.68 -10.76
N LEU A 108 -1.16 6.05 -11.07
CA LEU A 108 -0.51 7.30 -10.72
C LEU A 108 -0.13 8.06 -11.98
N ARG A 109 -0.11 9.39 -11.88
CA ARG A 109 0.41 10.30 -12.90
C ARG A 109 1.46 11.22 -12.30
N ARG A 110 2.55 11.45 -13.02
CA ARG A 110 3.56 12.44 -12.66
C ARG A 110 3.01 13.85 -12.90
N THR A 111 3.16 14.71 -11.90
CA THR A 111 2.83 16.13 -11.89
C THR A 111 4.07 16.93 -11.50
N ALA A 112 4.05 18.26 -11.64
CA ALA A 112 5.14 19.11 -11.17
C ALA A 112 5.47 18.91 -9.67
N ARG A 113 4.44 18.64 -8.85
CA ARG A 113 4.56 18.50 -7.38
C ARG A 113 4.82 17.07 -6.88
N GLY A 114 4.96 16.09 -7.78
CA GLY A 114 5.13 14.68 -7.39
C GLY A 114 4.23 13.75 -8.19
N TRP A 115 3.99 12.56 -7.65
CA TRP A 115 3.03 11.60 -8.20
C TRP A 115 1.67 11.79 -7.54
N LYS A 116 0.60 11.67 -8.34
CA LYS A 116 -0.78 11.79 -7.88
C LYS A 116 -1.61 10.60 -8.36
N VAL A 117 -2.54 10.14 -7.53
CA VAL A 117 -3.43 9.02 -7.83
C VAL A 117 -4.54 9.49 -8.77
N VAL A 118 -4.59 8.90 -9.96
CA VAL A 118 -5.62 9.20 -10.97
C VAL A 118 -6.75 8.18 -10.98
N ASN A 119 -6.47 6.95 -10.55
CA ASN A 119 -7.47 5.88 -10.44
C ASN A 119 -6.96 4.84 -9.44
N PHE A 120 -7.88 4.18 -8.74
CA PHE A 120 -7.56 3.08 -7.84
C PHE A 120 -8.68 2.04 -7.84
N GLN A 121 -8.32 0.78 -7.61
CA GLN A 121 -9.26 -0.33 -7.59
C GLN A 121 -8.82 -1.35 -6.54
N GLN A 122 -9.78 -2.12 -6.05
CA GLN A 122 -9.59 -3.30 -5.22
C GLN A 122 -10.29 -4.48 -5.90
N ASN A 123 -9.75 -5.69 -5.77
CA ASN A 123 -10.41 -6.90 -6.24
C ASN A 123 -11.78 -7.12 -5.55
N TYR A 124 -12.60 -7.96 -6.19
CA TYR A 124 -14.05 -8.07 -6.01
C TYR A 124 -14.53 -8.00 -4.54
N ASP A 125 -15.47 -7.09 -4.31
CA ASP A 125 -16.31 -7.03 -3.11
C ASP A 125 -17.69 -7.57 -3.48
N ASN A 126 -18.19 -8.54 -2.71
CA ASN A 126 -19.48 -9.21 -2.91
C ASN A 126 -20.68 -8.26 -3.00
N ARG A 127 -20.57 -7.00 -2.55
CA ARG A 127 -21.68 -6.03 -2.51
C ARG A 127 -21.80 -5.10 -3.72
N ARG A 128 -20.73 -4.85 -4.48
CA ARG A 128 -20.74 -3.86 -5.59
C ARG A 128 -19.89 -4.24 -6.80
N GLY A 129 -19.34 -5.45 -6.78
CA GLY A 129 -18.44 -5.91 -7.83
C GLY A 129 -17.05 -5.26 -7.79
N GLY A 130 -16.22 -5.75 -8.69
CA GLY A 130 -14.83 -5.40 -8.94
C GLY A 130 -14.39 -6.14 -10.21
N TYR A 131 -13.09 -6.21 -10.53
CA TYR A 131 -12.63 -7.21 -11.49
C TYR A 131 -12.59 -8.59 -10.81
N ILE A 132 -12.81 -9.66 -11.59
CA ILE A 132 -12.84 -11.04 -11.07
C ILE A 132 -11.48 -11.37 -10.43
N GLY A 133 -11.53 -11.75 -9.15
CA GLY A 133 -10.63 -12.69 -8.48
C GLY A 133 -9.23 -12.22 -8.10
N ASN A 134 -8.56 -13.08 -7.32
CA ASN A 134 -7.12 -13.17 -7.02
C ASN A 134 -6.20 -13.20 -8.27
N ASP A 135 -6.75 -12.85 -9.42
CA ASP A 135 -6.13 -13.04 -10.71
C ASP A 135 -5.03 -12.03 -10.93
N ALA A 136 -5.07 -10.83 -10.36
CA ALA A 136 -3.99 -9.88 -10.64
C ALA A 136 -2.64 -10.45 -10.18
N PHE A 137 -2.48 -10.78 -8.89
CA PHE A 137 -1.21 -11.35 -8.43
C PHE A 137 -0.88 -12.67 -9.15
N GLN A 138 -1.81 -13.63 -9.17
CA GLN A 138 -1.54 -14.96 -9.74
C GLN A 138 -1.29 -14.92 -11.25
N ARG A 139 -2.05 -14.11 -12.01
CA ARG A 139 -1.86 -13.91 -13.45
C ARG A 139 -0.53 -13.24 -13.71
N TYR A 140 -0.15 -12.17 -12.99
CA TYR A 140 1.13 -11.50 -13.26
C TYR A 140 2.33 -12.37 -12.92
N VAL A 141 2.27 -13.17 -11.85
CA VAL A 141 3.33 -14.15 -11.54
C VAL A 141 3.46 -15.19 -12.66
N ARG A 142 2.34 -15.62 -13.26
CA ARG A 142 2.32 -16.60 -14.36
C ARG A 142 2.73 -16.01 -15.72
N GLU A 143 2.18 -14.86 -16.09
CA GLU A 143 2.45 -14.18 -17.37
C GLU A 143 3.84 -13.55 -17.41
N TYR A 144 4.37 -13.14 -16.25
CA TYR A 144 5.66 -12.45 -16.12
C TYR A 144 6.48 -13.06 -14.97
N PRO A 145 7.02 -14.29 -15.12
CA PRO A 145 7.74 -14.98 -14.05
C PRO A 145 9.02 -14.25 -13.58
N GLY A 146 9.58 -13.37 -14.41
CA GLY A 146 10.71 -12.50 -14.04
C GLY A 146 10.32 -11.21 -13.30
N LEU A 147 9.03 -10.94 -13.09
CA LEU A 147 8.56 -9.72 -12.44
C LEU A 147 8.92 -9.73 -10.95
N LYS A 148 9.70 -8.74 -10.52
CA LYS A 148 10.13 -8.62 -9.13
C LYS A 148 9.02 -7.98 -8.29
N TRP A 149 8.62 -8.67 -7.23
CA TRP A 149 7.71 -8.17 -6.21
C TRP A 149 8.49 -7.69 -5.00
N LYS A 150 8.26 -6.44 -4.58
CA LYS A 150 8.89 -5.84 -3.41
C LYS A 150 7.98 -6.00 -2.20
N ARG A 151 8.53 -6.48 -1.10
CA ARG A 151 7.79 -6.66 0.16
C ARG A 151 7.85 -5.41 1.03
N VAL A 152 6.71 -4.94 1.54
CA VAL A 152 6.65 -3.81 2.47
C VAL A 152 6.05 -4.33 3.77
N GLU A 153 6.84 -4.42 4.84
CA GLU A 153 6.43 -5.08 6.10
C GLU A 153 5.37 -4.30 6.89
N LYS A 154 5.45 -2.97 6.84
CA LYS A 154 4.55 -2.05 7.55
C LYS A 154 4.28 -0.84 6.66
N PRO A 155 3.41 -0.98 5.64
CA PRO A 155 3.07 0.12 4.75
C PRO A 155 2.57 1.37 5.51
#